data_AF-A0A410DY54-F1
#
_entry.id   AF-A0A410DY54-F1
#
_cell.length_a   1.000
_cell.length_b   1.000
_cell.length_c   1.000
_cell.angle_alpha   90.00
_cell.angle_beta   90.00
_cell.angle_gamma   90.00
#
_symmetry.space_group_name_H-M   'P 1'
#
loop_
_entity.id
_entity.type
_entity.pdbx_description
1 polymer ?
#
loop_
_entity_poly.entity_id
_entity_poly.type
_entity_poly.pdbx_seq_one_letter_code
_entity_poly.pdbx_strand_id
1 'polypeptide(L)' 'MSIKLSDDDFKLIDAVLEDYKENSQTNKVCLHCGKPMKLIQYDNSYEVRCDTDNCVLEYFQGI' A
#
# COMPACT_ATOMS: atom_id res chain seq x y z
N MET A 1 -6.65 -0.27 17.44
CA MET A 1 -5.88 1.00 17.39
C MET A 1 -5.73 1.33 15.92
N SER A 2 -6.48 2.29 15.39
CA SER A 2 -6.36 2.66 13.97
C SER A 2 -5.15 3.58 13.83
N ILE A 3 -4.12 3.12 13.13
CA ILE A 3 -2.93 3.92 12.85
C ILE A 3 -3.40 5.05 11.93
N LYS A 4 -3.23 6.31 12.35
CA LYS A 4 -3.51 7.46 11.49
C LYS A 4 -2.41 7.52 10.43
N LEU A 5 -2.77 7.30 9.17
CA LEU A 5 -1.87 7.49 8.04
C LEU A 5 -1.49 8.97 7.93
N SER A 6 -0.19 9.20 7.74
CA SER A 6 0.37 10.54 7.53
C SER A 6 0.43 10.86 6.02
N ASP A 7 0.66 12.12 5.67
CA ASP A 7 0.82 12.56 4.27
C ASP A 7 1.88 11.74 3.50
N ASP A 8 2.98 11.38 4.17
CA ASP A 8 4.03 10.54 3.61
C ASP A 8 3.59 9.09 3.35
N ASP A 9 2.64 8.57 4.14
CA ASP A 9 2.05 7.25 3.90
C ASP A 9 1.20 7.25 2.64
N PHE A 10 0.41 8.30 2.43
CA PHE A 10 -0.39 8.46 1.20
C PHE A 10 0.50 8.57 -0.03
N LYS A 11 1.60 9.33 0.03
CA LYS A 11 2.58 9.41 -1.07
C LYS A 11 3.24 8.07 -1.36
N LEU A 12 3.55 7.30 -0.32
CA LEU A 12 4.08 5.96 -0.48
C LEU A 12 3.06 5.05 -1.19
N ILE A 13 1.80 5.09 -0.76
CA ILE A 13 0.72 4.29 -1.34
C ILE A 13 0.50 4.66 -2.81
N ASP A 14 0.48 5.95 -3.14
CA ASP A 14 0.36 6.43 -4.53
C ASP A 14 1.50 5.90 -5.40
N ALA A 15 2.75 6.00 -4.91
CA ALA A 15 3.91 5.46 -5.61
C ALA A 15 3.89 3.92 -5.76
N VAL A 16 3.33 3.20 -4.78
CA VAL A 16 3.10 1.75 -4.88
C VAL A 16 2.10 1.46 -5.99
N LEU A 17 0.99 2.20 -6.06
CA LEU A 17 -0.03 2.02 -7.09
C LEU A 17 0.51 2.30 -8.49
N GLU A 18 1.30 3.36 -8.66
CA GLU A 18 1.96 3.67 -9.93
C GLU A 18 2.91 2.53 -10.36
N ASP A 19 3.76 2.04 -9.46
CA ASP A 19 4.67 0.92 -9.72
C ASP A 19 3.92 -0.34 -10.18
N TYR A 20 2.82 -0.70 -9.49
CA TYR A 20 2.01 -1.86 -9.87
C TYR A 20 1.26 -1.64 -11.19
N LYS A 21 0.83 -0.41 -11.49
CA LYS A 21 0.18 -0.08 -12.76
C LYS A 21 1.13 -0.24 -13.95
N GLU A 22 2.40 0.11 -13.77
CA GLU A 22 3.41 0.02 -14.84
C GLU A 22 4.08 -1.35 -14.93
N ASN A 23 4.44 -1.94 -13.79
CA ASN A 23 5.32 -3.11 -13.72
C ASN A 23 4.66 -4.34 -13.05
N SER A 24 3.44 -4.23 -12.53
CA SER A 24 2.77 -5.27 -11.72
C SER A 24 3.57 -5.73 -10.49
N GLN A 25 4.55 -4.93 -10.05
CA GLN A 25 5.37 -5.17 -8.87
C GLN A 25 5.84 -3.84 -8.30
N THR A 26 6.14 -3.80 -7.00
CA THR A 26 6.75 -2.64 -6.35
C THR A 26 7.98 -3.05 -5.53
N ASN A 27 8.99 -2.18 -5.51
CA ASN A 27 10.12 -2.29 -4.59
C ASN A 27 10.01 -1.31 -3.42
N LYS A 28 8.86 -0.65 -3.27
CA LYS A 28 8.62 0.30 -2.19
C LYS A 28 8.53 -0.44 -0.87
N VAL A 29 9.16 0.15 0.14
CA VAL A 29 9.15 -0.32 1.51
C VAL A 29 8.38 0.67 2.36
N CYS A 30 7.71 0.17 3.39
CA CYS A 30 6.99 1.01 4.31
C CYS A 30 7.93 1.87 5.15
N LEU A 31 7.57 3.14 5.33
CA LEU A 31 8.34 4.11 6.09
C LEU A 31 8.37 3.83 7.60
N HIS A 32 7.42 3.04 8.12
CA HIS A 32 7.32 2.69 9.55
C HIS A 32 8.00 1.36 9.89
N CYS A 33 7.68 0.31 9.12
CA CYS A 33 8.15 -1.08 9.37
C CYS A 33 9.46 -1.41 8.61
N GLY A 34 9.81 -0.64 7.56
CA GLY A 34 10.94 -0.95 6.66
C GLY A 34 10.75 -2.22 5.82
N LYS A 35 9.57 -2.85 5.89
CA LYS A 35 9.22 -4.06 5.16
C LYS A 35 8.61 -3.72 3.79
N PRO A 36 8.68 -4.64 2.83
CA PRO A 36 8.11 -4.42 1.50
C PRO A 36 6.60 -4.19 1.57
N MET A 37 6.13 -3.32 0.69
CA MET A 37 4.71 -3.08 0.44
C MET A 37 4.18 -4.09 -0.59
N LYS A 38 2.92 -4.47 -0.45
CA LYS A 38 2.22 -5.37 -1.37
C LYS A 38 0.90 -4.75 -1.78
N LEU A 39 0.56 -4.91 -3.06
CA LEU A 39 -0.78 -4.63 -3.59
C LEU A 39 -1.51 -5.96 -3.75
N ILE A 40 -2.68 -6.07 -3.13
CA ILE A 40 -3.59 -7.20 -3.29
C ILE A 40 -4.79 -6.69 -4.07
N GLN A 41 -4.97 -7.19 -5.29
CA GLN A 41 -6.13 -6.89 -6.10
C GLN A 41 -7.22 -7.94 -5.87
N TYR A 42 -8.44 -7.48 -5.60
CA TYR A 42 -9.68 -8.24 -5.54
C TYR A 42 -10.55 -7.88 -6.77
N ASP A 43 -11.65 -8.60 -7.01
CA ASP A 43 -12.49 -8.44 -8.20
C ASP A 43 -12.88 -6.99 -8.53
N ASN A 44 -13.23 -6.17 -7.53
CA ASN A 44 -13.61 -4.76 -7.71
C ASN A 44 -12.92 -3.82 -6.70
N SER A 45 -11.82 -4.25 -6.10
CA SER A 45 -11.12 -3.44 -5.12
C SER A 45 -9.66 -3.83 -5.04
N TYR A 46 -8.85 -2.97 -4.43
CA TYR A 46 -7.46 -3.29 -4.17
C TYR A 46 -7.04 -2.78 -2.80
N GLU A 47 -6.13 -3.50 -2.17
CA GLU A 47 -5.57 -3.19 -0.86
C GLU A 47 -4.07 -3.03 -0.98
N VAL A 48 -3.55 -1.91 -0.48
CA VAL A 48 -2.13 -1.65 -0.33
C VAL A 48 -1.75 -1.88 1.12
N ARG A 49 -0.91 -2.89 1.40
CA ARG A 49 -0.50 -3.23 2.77
C ARG A 49 1.01 -3.42 2.93
N CYS A 50 1.55 -3.05 4.09
CA CYS A 50 2.88 -3.53 4.54
C CYS A 50 2.79 -5.05 4.77
N ASP A 51 3.90 -5.76 4.50
CA ASP A 51 4.04 -7.19 4.80
C ASP A 51 3.95 -7.51 6.30
N THR A 52 4.16 -6.52 7.17
CA THR A 52 4.01 -6.64 8.63
C THR A 52 2.56 -6.49 9.05
N ASP A 53 2.09 -7.43 9.88
CA ASP A 53 0.79 -7.31 10.55
C ASP A 53 0.74 -6.09 11.48
N ASN A 54 -0.35 -5.32 11.41
CA ASN A 54 -0.60 -4.08 12.18
C ASN A 54 0.31 -2.89 11.83
N CYS A 55 0.59 -2.66 10.54
CA CYS A 55 1.31 -1.46 10.08
C CYS A 55 0.43 -0.61 9.15
N VAL A 56 0.94 -0.23 7.98
CA VAL A 56 0.19 0.53 6.97
C VAL A 56 -0.70 -0.44 6.19
N LEU A 57 -1.99 -0.17 6.15
CA LEU A 57 -2.98 -0.85 5.32
C LEU A 57 -3.96 0.19 4.84
N GLU A 58 -4.16 0.26 3.52
CA GLU A 58 -5.16 1.12 2.92
C GLU A 58 -5.94 0.34 1.86
N TYR A 59 -7.26 0.52 1.90
CA TYR A 59 -8.19 -0.17 1.02
C TYR A 59 -8.87 0.81 0.08
N PHE A 60 -8.88 0.46 -1.20
CA PHE A 60 -9.48 1.24 -2.27
C PHE A 60 -10.58 0.43 -2.94
N GLN A 61 -11.80 0.98 -2.97
CA GLN A 61 -12.86 0.43 -3.82
C GLN A 61 -12.64 0.92 -5.24
N GLY A 62 -12.57 -0.01 -6.20
CA GLY A 62 -12.72 0.32 -7.61
C GLY A 62 -14.15 0.79 -7.86
N ILE A 63 -14.30 1.83 -8.69
CA ILE A 63 -15.58 2.41 -9.11
C ILE A 63 -16.03 1.76 -10.40
#